data_AF-A0A7S3DUL5-F1
#
_entry.id   AF-A0A7S3DUL5-F1
#
_cell.length_a   1.000
_cell.length_b   1.000
_cell.length_c   1.000
_cell.angle_alpha   90.00
_cell.angle_beta   90.00
_cell.angle_gamma   90.00
#
_symmetry.space_group_name_H-M   'P 1'
#
loop_
_entity.id
_entity.type
_entity.pdbx_description
1 polymer ?
#
loop_
_entity_poly.entity_id
_entity_poly.type
_entity_poly.pdbx_seq_one_letter_code
_entity_poly.pdbx_strand_id
1 'polypeptide(L)'
;KSCGIKVYFGDKNDLIKCLQDKIGFDRPCTVCWADNMINTADKCLSTCLRTLFSGFMTENNIDGAGDEGWLNACLYCDEKRSGPNFVTCSGVARRRLGIVSEIERNPEEQCPHVDVDWVNVDWSDIDFE
;
A
#
# COMPACT_ATOMS: atom_id res chain seq x y z
N LYS A 1 1.56 -7.28 11.84
CA LYS A 1 2.94 -7.48 12.39
C LYS A 1 3.36 -8.95 12.43
N SER A 2 2.51 -9.90 12.86
CA SER A 2 2.87 -11.33 13.01
C SER A 2 3.40 -12.01 11.75
N CYS A 3 2.85 -11.75 10.55
CA CYS A 3 3.37 -12.33 9.31
C CYS A 3 4.68 -11.68 8.84
N GLY A 4 4.92 -10.40 9.17
CA GLY A 4 6.12 -9.68 8.73
C GLY A 4 7.43 -10.27 9.24
N ILE A 5 7.42 -10.97 10.39
CA ILE A 5 8.60 -11.65 10.92
C ILE A 5 9.09 -12.77 10.00
N LYS A 6 8.19 -13.36 9.19
CA LYS A 6 8.51 -14.43 8.24
C LYS A 6 9.38 -13.95 7.08
N VAL A 7 9.45 -12.64 6.83
CA VAL A 7 10.39 -12.06 5.87
C VAL A 7 11.86 -12.30 6.29
N TYR A 8 12.13 -12.36 7.61
CA TYR A 8 13.50 -12.52 8.15
C TYR A 8 13.80 -13.93 8.65
N PHE A 9 12.79 -14.63 9.18
CA PHE A 9 12.97 -15.90 9.89
C PHE A 9 12.17 -17.06 9.30
N GLY A 10 11.64 -16.91 8.09
CA GLY A 10 10.95 -17.96 7.35
C GLY A 10 11.32 -17.91 5.87
N ASP A 11 10.68 -18.77 5.08
CA ASP A 11 10.75 -18.67 3.63
C ASP A 11 9.54 -17.91 3.04
N LYS A 12 9.56 -17.68 1.72
CA LYS A 12 8.46 -17.01 1.01
C LYS A 12 7.13 -17.78 1.15
N ASN A 13 7.16 -19.11 1.21
CA ASN A 13 5.94 -19.92 1.35
C ASN A 13 5.35 -19.80 2.76
N ASP A 14 6.18 -19.71 3.80
CA ASP A 14 5.73 -19.43 5.16
C ASP A 14 5.05 -18.07 5.26
N LEU A 15 5.60 -17.06 4.58
CA LEU A 15 5.01 -15.72 4.50
C LEU A 15 3.67 -15.76 3.76
N ILE A 16 3.62 -16.37 2.57
CA ILE A 16 2.39 -16.54 1.78
C ILE A 16 1.32 -17.21 2.62
N LYS A 17 1.65 -18.36 3.24
CA LYS A 17 0.71 -19.11 4.07
C LYS A 17 0.19 -18.28 5.24
N CYS A 18 1.07 -17.53 5.92
CA CYS A 18 0.64 -16.64 7.00
C CYS A 18 -0.33 -15.57 6.51
N LEU A 19 -0.05 -14.95 5.36
CA LEU A 19 -0.94 -13.95 4.76
C LEU A 19 -2.29 -14.57 4.38
N GLN A 20 -2.31 -15.78 3.82
CA GLN A 20 -3.55 -16.49 3.48
C GLN A 20 -4.36 -16.80 4.74
N ASP A 21 -3.72 -17.37 5.77
CA ASP A 21 -4.40 -17.83 6.99
C ASP A 21 -4.89 -16.67 7.88
N LYS A 22 -4.16 -15.54 7.91
CA LYS A 22 -4.47 -14.41 8.81
C LYS A 22 -5.24 -13.28 8.16
N ILE A 23 -5.04 -13.05 6.86
CA ILE A 23 -5.70 -11.96 6.12
C ILE A 23 -6.85 -12.51 5.25
N GLY A 24 -6.78 -13.78 4.84
CA GLY A 24 -7.82 -14.40 4.00
C GLY A 24 -7.65 -14.11 2.51
N PHE A 25 -6.47 -13.62 2.09
CA PHE A 25 -6.17 -13.38 0.68
C PHE A 25 -6.04 -14.70 -0.08
N ASP A 26 -6.41 -14.68 -1.36
CA ASP A 26 -6.14 -15.79 -2.27
C ASP A 26 -4.63 -15.91 -2.57
N ARG A 27 -4.25 -17.01 -3.20
CA ARG A 27 -2.84 -17.28 -3.48
C ARG A 27 -2.19 -16.22 -4.38
N PRO A 28 -2.82 -15.76 -5.48
CA PRO A 28 -2.26 -14.68 -6.29
C PRO A 28 -2.01 -13.39 -5.50
N CYS A 29 -2.97 -12.95 -4.68
CA CYS A 29 -2.81 -11.74 -3.87
C CYS A 29 -1.70 -11.89 -2.83
N THR A 30 -1.62 -13.05 -2.16
CA THR A 30 -0.56 -13.28 -1.15
C THR A 30 0.83 -13.40 -1.76
N VAL A 31 0.97 -13.91 -2.98
CA VAL A 31 2.25 -13.88 -3.70
C VAL A 31 2.67 -12.45 -3.99
N CYS A 32 1.77 -11.64 -4.55
CA CYS A 32 1.99 -10.22 -4.83
C CYS A 32 2.40 -9.44 -3.57
N TRP A 33 1.67 -9.64 -2.46
CA TRP A 33 1.98 -9.04 -1.17
C TRP A 33 3.30 -9.52 -0.57
N ALA A 34 3.60 -10.82 -0.65
CA ALA A 34 4.85 -11.37 -0.15
C ALA A 34 6.06 -10.80 -0.91
N ASP A 35 5.96 -10.66 -2.24
CA ASP A 35 7.01 -10.04 -3.05
C ASP A 35 7.23 -8.56 -2.71
N ASN A 36 6.15 -7.80 -2.47
CA ASN A 36 6.26 -6.43 -1.99
C ASN A 36 6.99 -6.38 -0.63
N MET A 37 6.55 -7.20 0.32
CA MET A 37 7.14 -7.23 1.67
C MET A 37 8.63 -7.62 1.67
N ILE A 38 9.01 -8.60 0.85
CA ILE A 38 10.42 -9.03 0.70
C ILE A 38 11.25 -7.91 0.07
N ASN A 39 10.76 -7.27 -0.99
CA ASN A 39 11.50 -6.17 -1.63
C ASN A 39 11.64 -4.96 -0.70
N THR A 40 10.62 -4.65 0.10
CA THR A 40 10.67 -3.55 1.07
C THR A 40 11.63 -3.85 2.22
N ALA A 41 11.71 -5.10 2.67
CA ALA A 41 12.74 -5.52 3.61
C ALA A 41 14.16 -5.43 3.00
N ASP A 42 14.34 -5.75 1.72
CA ASP A 42 15.64 -5.63 1.06
C ASP A 42 16.07 -4.16 0.84
N LYS A 43 15.14 -3.31 0.38
CA LYS A 43 15.47 -1.94 -0.07
C LYS A 43 15.26 -0.85 0.97
N CYS A 44 14.33 -1.05 1.90
CA CYS A 44 13.81 0.01 2.77
C CYS A 44 13.94 -0.29 4.26
N LEU A 45 14.51 -1.44 4.66
CA LEU A 45 14.60 -1.84 6.06
C LEU A 45 15.24 -0.79 6.97
N SER A 46 16.38 -0.23 6.56
CA SER A 46 17.08 0.78 7.35
C SER A 46 16.25 2.06 7.54
N THR A 47 15.56 2.52 6.48
CA THR A 47 14.64 3.65 6.53
C THR A 47 13.46 3.35 7.45
N CYS A 48 12.86 2.16 7.32
CA CYS A 48 11.72 1.75 8.12
C CYS A 48 12.03 1.56 9.60
N LEU A 49 13.20 1.00 9.94
CA LEU A 49 13.64 0.91 11.34
C LEU A 49 13.89 2.29 11.94
N ARG A 50 14.49 3.21 11.18
CA ARG A 50 14.67 4.60 11.65
C ARG A 50 13.33 5.25 11.97
N THR A 51 12.36 5.15 11.06
CA THR A 51 10.98 5.63 11.27
C THR A 51 10.33 4.98 12.51
N LEU A 52 10.50 3.66 12.69
CA LEU A 52 9.92 2.93 13.82
C LEU A 52 10.55 3.33 15.17
N PHE A 53 11.87 3.53 15.23
CA PHE A 53 12.59 3.81 16.47
C PHE A 53 12.67 5.30 16.81
N SER A 54 12.49 6.22 15.85
CA SER A 54 12.50 7.66 16.12
C SER A 54 11.27 8.15 16.88
N GLY A 55 10.18 7.38 16.94
CA GLY A 55 8.88 7.81 17.48
C GLY A 55 8.20 8.93 16.67
N PHE A 56 8.97 9.67 15.88
CA PHE A 56 8.54 10.58 14.82
C PHE A 56 8.07 9.75 13.62
N MET A 57 6.80 9.92 13.19
CA MET A 57 6.21 9.30 11.99
C MET A 57 5.89 7.79 12.07
N THR A 58 5.37 7.29 13.19
CA THR A 58 4.75 5.95 13.23
C THR A 58 3.40 5.89 12.51
N GLU A 59 2.75 7.04 12.34
CA GLU A 59 1.57 7.20 11.51
C GLU A 59 1.93 7.06 10.03
N ASN A 60 0.95 6.66 9.22
CA ASN A 60 1.18 6.48 7.77
C ASN A 60 1.53 7.81 7.08
N ASN A 61 1.01 8.92 7.59
CA ASN A 61 1.26 10.28 7.13
C ASN A 61 2.10 11.07 8.13
N ILE A 62 2.76 12.12 7.67
CA ILE A 62 3.55 13.03 8.53
C ILE A 62 2.64 14.14 9.05
N ASP A 63 2.57 14.30 10.38
CA ASP A 63 1.83 15.39 11.02
C ASP A 63 2.31 16.77 10.55
N GLY A 64 1.37 17.66 10.23
CA GLY A 64 1.66 19.03 9.77
C GLY A 64 1.96 19.14 8.28
N ALA A 65 1.93 18.04 7.52
CA ALA A 65 1.98 18.06 6.06
C ALA A 65 0.70 18.62 5.41
N GLY A 66 -0.37 18.86 6.19
CA GLY A 66 -1.64 19.38 5.68
C GLY A 66 -2.24 18.51 4.57
N ASP A 67 -2.98 19.15 3.65
CA ASP A 67 -3.61 18.49 2.48
C ASP A 67 -2.60 17.98 1.44
N GLU A 68 -1.29 18.14 1.67
CA GLU A 68 -0.25 17.68 0.74
C GLU A 68 0.03 16.17 0.87
N GLY A 69 -0.46 15.51 1.94
CA GLY A 69 -0.51 14.05 2.04
C GLY A 69 0.84 13.35 2.02
N TRP A 70 1.83 13.88 2.74
CA TRP A 70 3.19 13.31 2.72
C TRP A 70 3.25 12.01 3.53
N LEU A 71 3.74 10.97 2.87
CA LEU A 71 4.02 9.69 3.49
C LEU A 71 5.18 9.78 4.47
N ASN A 72 5.12 8.99 5.55
CA ASN A 72 6.32 8.77 6.35
C ASN A 72 7.46 8.19 5.49
N ALA A 73 8.70 8.36 5.95
CA ALA A 73 9.88 7.97 5.17
C ALA A 73 9.90 6.48 4.78
N CYS A 74 9.37 5.59 5.62
CA CYS A 74 9.26 4.16 5.32
C CYS A 74 8.32 3.88 4.16
N LEU A 75 7.08 4.40 4.24
CA LEU A 75 6.06 4.22 3.21
C LEU A 75 6.44 4.91 1.91
N TYR A 76 7.08 6.08 1.97
CA TYR A 76 7.62 6.73 0.78
C TYR A 76 8.68 5.85 0.09
N CYS A 77 9.56 5.20 0.86
CA CYS A 77 10.54 4.27 0.31
C CYS A 77 9.86 3.05 -0.33
N ASP A 78 8.89 2.42 0.37
CA ASP A 78 8.10 1.30 -0.14
C ASP A 78 7.43 1.65 -1.47
N GLU A 79 6.75 2.80 -1.56
CA GLU A 79 6.08 3.21 -2.79
C GLU A 79 7.04 3.45 -3.95
N LYS A 80 8.19 4.08 -3.71
CA LYS A 80 9.16 4.36 -4.78
C LYS A 80 9.94 3.11 -5.20
N ARG A 81 10.18 2.15 -4.30
CA ARG A 81 11.06 0.98 -4.56
C ARG A 81 10.31 -0.32 -4.85
N SER A 82 9.14 -0.50 -4.26
CA SER A 82 8.32 -1.71 -4.36
C SER A 82 7.00 -1.46 -5.10
N GLY A 83 6.50 -0.22 -5.06
CA GLY A 83 5.25 0.20 -5.68
C GLY A 83 5.05 -0.18 -7.16
N PRO A 84 6.02 0.03 -8.07
CA PRO A 84 5.81 -0.30 -9.50
C PRO A 84 5.48 -1.77 -9.76
N ASN A 85 6.19 -2.68 -9.07
CA ASN A 85 5.94 -4.12 -9.18
C ASN A 85 4.62 -4.50 -8.50
N PHE A 86 4.36 -3.94 -7.33
CA PHE A 86 3.13 -4.20 -6.58
C PHE A 86 1.87 -3.72 -7.29
N VAL A 87 1.90 -2.54 -7.93
CA VAL A 87 0.78 -2.02 -8.74
C VAL A 87 0.47 -2.94 -9.91
N THR A 88 1.50 -3.53 -10.54
CA THR A 88 1.31 -4.43 -11.68
C THR A 88 0.55 -5.71 -11.28
N CYS A 89 0.80 -6.25 -10.09
CA CYS A 89 0.13 -7.47 -9.63
C CYS A 89 -1.15 -7.24 -8.80
N SER A 90 -1.28 -6.08 -8.12
CA SER A 90 -2.51 -5.72 -7.40
C SER A 90 -3.61 -5.18 -8.32
N GLY A 91 -3.28 -4.91 -9.58
CA GLY A 91 -4.21 -4.51 -10.64
C GLY A 91 -4.56 -3.03 -10.60
N VAL A 92 -5.02 -2.54 -9.45
CA VAL A 92 -5.45 -1.15 -9.29
C VAL A 92 -5.07 -0.58 -7.93
N ALA A 93 -4.69 0.71 -7.92
CA ALA A 93 -4.45 1.46 -6.70
C ALA A 93 -5.62 2.41 -6.44
N ARG A 94 -6.00 2.62 -5.18
CA ARG A 94 -7.07 3.55 -4.78
C ARG A 94 -6.89 4.95 -5.39
N ARG A 95 -5.64 5.44 -5.49
CA ARG A 95 -5.26 6.69 -6.18
C ARG A 95 -5.72 6.77 -7.64
N ARG A 96 -5.62 5.66 -8.39
CA ARG A 96 -6.02 5.60 -9.80
C ARG A 96 -7.53 5.59 -10.00
N LEU A 97 -8.26 5.15 -8.99
CA LEU A 97 -9.72 5.19 -8.93
C LEU A 97 -10.23 6.47 -8.26
N GLY A 98 -9.30 7.31 -7.79
CA GLY A 98 -9.57 8.48 -6.95
C GLY A 98 -10.40 8.19 -5.69
N ILE A 99 -10.33 6.94 -5.20
CA ILE A 99 -10.98 6.58 -3.94
C ILE A 99 -10.15 7.19 -2.80
N VAL A 100 -10.78 8.10 -2.04
CA VAL A 100 -10.21 8.64 -0.80
C VAL A 100 -9.90 7.49 0.16
N SER A 101 -8.68 7.47 0.69
CA SER A 101 -8.22 6.44 1.63
C SER A 101 -7.77 7.06 2.94
N GLU A 102 -7.72 6.22 3.98
CA GLU A 102 -7.19 6.60 5.30
C GLU A 102 -5.74 7.10 5.23
N ILE A 103 -4.98 6.66 4.22
CA ILE A 103 -3.65 7.23 3.98
C ILE A 103 -3.77 8.37 2.98
N GLU A 104 -3.47 9.57 3.43
CA GLU A 104 -3.48 10.77 2.61
C GLU A 104 -2.33 10.73 1.60
N ARG A 105 -2.56 11.33 0.42
CA ARG A 105 -1.60 11.38 -0.70
C ARG A 105 -1.72 12.74 -1.37
N ASN A 106 -0.61 13.23 -1.93
CA ASN A 106 -0.59 14.45 -2.71
C ASN A 106 -1.77 14.43 -3.73
N PRO A 107 -2.66 15.44 -3.71
CA PRO A 107 -3.79 15.54 -4.64
C PRO A 107 -3.39 15.45 -6.11
N GLU A 108 -2.18 15.90 -6.48
CA GLU A 108 -1.66 15.80 -7.85
C GLU A 108 -1.37 14.35 -8.28
N GLU A 109 -1.16 13.43 -7.33
CA GLU A 109 -0.97 12.00 -7.59
C GLU A 109 -2.30 11.22 -7.58
N GLN A 110 -3.42 11.89 -7.30
CA GLN A 110 -4.75 11.30 -7.34
C GLN A 110 -5.41 11.57 -8.70
N CYS A 111 -6.22 10.63 -9.20
CA CYS A 111 -7.03 10.89 -10.38
C CYS A 111 -8.00 12.04 -10.07
N PRO A 112 -7.95 13.16 -10.84
CA PRO A 112 -8.79 14.33 -10.55
C PRO A 112 -10.27 14.10 -10.87
N HIS A 113 -10.58 13.08 -11.67
CA HIS A 113 -11.95 12.70 -12.03
C HIS A 113 -12.43 11.62 -11.07
N VAL A 114 -13.15 12.06 -10.04
CA VAL A 114 -13.66 11.27 -8.92
C VAL A 114 -15.17 11.37 -8.78
N ASP A 115 -15.80 12.04 -9.74
CA ASP A 115 -17.18 12.52 -9.70
C ASP A 115 -18.21 11.38 -9.72
N VAL A 116 -17.74 10.13 -9.89
CA VAL A 116 -18.56 8.94 -9.80
C VAL A 116 -18.57 8.48 -8.35
N ASP A 117 -19.66 8.77 -7.64
CA ASP A 117 -19.96 8.15 -6.35
C ASP A 117 -20.25 6.66 -6.58
N TRP A 118 -19.20 5.83 -6.56
CA TRP A 118 -19.31 4.37 -6.73
C TRP A 118 -20.14 3.68 -5.66
N VAL A 119 -20.44 4.36 -4.54
CA VAL A 119 -21.28 3.81 -3.46
C VAL A 119 -22.76 3.97 -3.80
N ASN A 120 -23.13 5.08 -4.44
CA ASN A 120 -24.52 5.39 -4.82
C ASN A 120 -24.72 5.53 -6.33
N VAL A 121 -23.84 4.91 -7.13
CA VAL A 121 -23.86 5.11 -8.57
C VAL A 121 -25.16 4.58 -9.17
N ASP A 122 -25.83 5.40 -9.98
CA ASP A 122 -26.88 4.91 -10.85
C ASP A 122 -26.21 4.24 -12.05
N TRP A 123 -26.38 2.93 -12.16
CA TRP A 123 -25.74 2.11 -13.19
C TRP A 123 -26.27 2.39 -14.60
N SER A 124 -27.36 3.16 -14.74
CA SER A 124 -27.83 3.64 -16.05
C SER A 124 -27.03 4.80 -16.62
N ASP A 125 -26.24 5.50 -15.80
CA ASP A 125 -25.57 6.75 -16.16
C ASP A 125 -24.08 6.57 -16.50
N ILE A 126 -23.58 5.32 -16.43
CA ILE A 126 -22.20 4.98 -16.81
C ILE A 126 -22.19 4.53 -18.28
N ASP A 127 -21.59 5.34 -19.15
CA ASP A 127 -21.31 4.96 -20.53
C ASP A 127 -20.05 4.08 -20.58
N PHE A 128 -20.24 2.82 -20.98
CA PHE A 128 -19.16 1.84 -21.17
C PHE A 128 -18.68 1.88 -22.64
N GLU A 129 -18.23 3.04 -23.13
CA GLU A 129 -17.51 3.13 -24.41
C GLU A 129 -16.02 2.77 -24.28
#